data_AF-A0A6P0X6Y7-F1
#
_entry.id   AF-A0A6P0X6Y7-F1
#
_cell.length_a   1.000
_cell.length_b   1.000
_cell.length_c   1.000
_cell.angle_alpha   90.00
_cell.angle_beta   90.00
_cell.angle_gamma   90.00
#
_symmetry.space_group_name_H-M   'P 1'
#
loop_
_entity.id
_entity.type
_entity.pdbx_description
1 polymer ?
#
loop_
_entity_poly.entity_id
_entity_poly.type
_entity_poly.pdbx_seq_one_letter_code
_entity_poly.pdbx_strand_id
1 'polypeptide(L)'
;MGKVLVLEYKAVVKKSQAIAIEEAIRTSQFVRNKVLRYWMDNRGIGKKELYQYNTQLRAEYSFVKELNSHACQASVENVERAIKRFFANCKSNKPGKKGYPRFKKHTRSVEYKQSGWKLHPTKRRINFLDKKSIGELKLLGKWDIHTIDIKLIKRVRIVRRADGYYVQFCVKVAHALEAPPTDAQVGI
;
A
#
# COMPACT_ATOMS: atom_id res chain seq x y z
N MET A 1 -5.92 14.31 -6.98
CA MET A 1 -5.84 12.87 -6.58
C MET A 1 -7.19 12.58 -5.95
N GLY A 2 -8.04 11.77 -6.60
CA GLY A 2 -9.43 11.58 -6.13
C GLY A 2 -9.48 11.11 -4.67
N LYS A 3 -10.53 11.51 -3.93
CA LYS A 3 -10.74 11.02 -2.56
C LYS A 3 -10.74 9.49 -2.57
N VAL A 4 -9.87 8.90 -1.76
CA VAL A 4 -9.82 7.46 -1.51
C VAL A 4 -10.51 7.22 -0.18
N LEU A 5 -11.56 6.40 -0.18
CA LEU A 5 -12.15 5.89 1.05
C LEU A 5 -11.32 4.69 1.52
N VAL A 6 -10.97 4.67 2.80
CA VAL A 6 -10.29 3.53 3.42
C VAL A 6 -11.27 2.85 4.35
N LEU A 7 -11.69 1.64 4.00
CA LEU A 7 -12.41 0.76 4.93
C LEU A 7 -11.40 -0.11 5.65
N GLU A 8 -11.51 -0.21 6.97
CA GLU A 8 -10.59 -0.98 7.80
C GLU A 8 -11.34 -2.02 8.62
N TYR A 9 -10.81 -3.25 8.64
CA TYR A 9 -11.38 -4.40 9.34
C TYR A 9 -10.32 -5.09 10.17
N LYS A 10 -10.65 -5.48 11.39
CA LYS A 10 -9.74 -6.27 12.22
C LYS A 10 -9.64 -7.68 11.65
N ALA A 11 -8.43 -8.19 11.49
CA ALA A 11 -8.19 -9.55 11.01
C ALA A 11 -8.07 -10.51 12.19
N VAL A 12 -8.77 -11.64 12.13
CA VAL A 12 -8.51 -12.78 13.01
C VAL A 12 -7.32 -13.53 12.45
N VAL A 13 -6.23 -13.58 13.23
CA VAL A 13 -4.93 -14.08 12.78
C VAL A 13 -4.43 -15.15 13.75
N LYS A 14 -4.05 -16.31 13.24
CA LYS A 14 -3.35 -17.36 14.01
C LYS A 14 -1.85 -17.05 14.12
N LYS A 15 -1.15 -17.67 15.07
CA LYS A 15 0.30 -17.41 15.31
C LYS A 15 1.16 -17.57 14.05
N SER A 16 0.94 -18.61 13.24
CA SER A 16 1.66 -18.83 11.98
C SER A 16 1.40 -17.73 10.95
N GLN A 17 0.15 -17.28 10.82
CA GLN A 17 -0.24 -16.19 9.92
C GLN A 17 0.35 -14.85 10.38
N ALA A 18 0.46 -14.62 11.69
CA ALA A 18 1.12 -13.43 12.22
C ALA A 18 2.60 -13.38 11.81
N ILE A 19 3.32 -14.51 11.89
CA ILE A 19 4.71 -14.62 11.44
C ILE A 19 4.80 -14.33 9.93
N ALA A 20 3.94 -14.94 9.12
CA ALA A 20 3.86 -14.71 7.68
C ALA A 20 3.61 -13.23 7.32
N ILE A 21 2.68 -12.57 8.03
CA ILE A 21 2.39 -11.14 7.83
C ILE A 21 3.62 -10.29 8.17
N GLU A 22 4.27 -10.54 9.30
CA GLU A 22 5.48 -9.81 9.69
C GLU A 22 6.62 -10.00 8.67
N GLU A 23 6.76 -11.20 8.12
CA GLU A 23 7.72 -11.48 7.06
C GLU A 23 7.40 -10.74 5.76
N ALA A 24 6.13 -10.67 5.36
CA ALA A 24 5.69 -9.89 4.21
C ALA A 24 5.95 -8.38 4.41
N ILE A 25 5.70 -7.85 5.61
CA ILE A 25 6.01 -6.46 5.98
C ILE A 25 7.51 -6.18 5.89
N ARG A 26 8.35 -7.05 6.46
CA ARG A 26 9.81 -6.94 6.39
C ARG A 26 10.33 -7.03 4.96
N THR A 27 9.76 -7.92 4.14
CA THR A 27 10.11 -8.06 2.72
C THR A 27 9.78 -6.79 1.94
N SER A 28 8.61 -6.19 2.16
CA SER A 28 8.25 -4.90 1.54
C SER A 28 9.19 -3.77 1.97
N GLN A 29 9.57 -3.72 3.25
CA GLN A 29 10.54 -2.75 3.76
C GLN A 29 11.93 -2.93 3.13
N PHE A 30 12.39 -4.18 2.98
CA PHE A 30 13.65 -4.53 2.32
C PHE A 30 13.67 -4.01 0.88
N VAL A 31 12.65 -4.37 0.08
CA VAL A 31 12.52 -3.92 -1.32
C VAL A 31 12.54 -2.40 -1.40
N ARG A 32 11.72 -1.72 -0.60
CA ARG A 32 11.68 -0.25 -0.56
C ARG A 32 13.05 0.35 -0.28
N ASN A 33 13.77 -0.17 0.72
CA ASN A 33 15.05 0.39 1.13
C ASN A 33 16.16 0.09 0.10
N LYS A 34 16.18 -1.10 -0.50
CA LYS A 34 17.12 -1.43 -1.59
C LYS A 34 16.88 -0.55 -2.82
N VAL A 35 15.62 -0.37 -3.23
CA VAL A 35 15.25 0.51 -4.34
C VAL A 35 15.64 1.96 -4.06
N LEU A 36 15.43 2.44 -2.83
CA LEU A 36 15.88 3.76 -2.45
C LEU A 36 17.41 3.88 -2.49
N ARG A 37 18.14 2.87 -1.99
CA ARG A 37 19.60 2.88 -2.02
C ARG A 37 20.12 2.91 -3.46
N TYR A 38 19.54 2.09 -4.33
CA TYR A 38 19.86 2.07 -5.76
C TYR A 38 19.69 3.45 -6.41
N TRP A 39 18.61 4.17 -6.10
CA TRP A 39 18.43 5.55 -6.56
C TRP A 39 19.47 6.52 -6.00
N MET A 40 19.86 6.39 -4.74
CA MET A 40 20.87 7.26 -4.14
C MET A 40 22.25 7.08 -4.79
N ASP A 41 22.56 5.85 -5.22
CA ASP A 41 23.88 5.49 -5.77
C ASP A 41 24.02 5.79 -7.26
N ASN A 42 22.91 5.96 -7.97
CA ASN A 42 22.90 6.09 -9.42
C ASN A 42 22.24 7.41 -9.82
N ARG A 43 23.03 8.38 -10.29
CA ARG A 43 22.52 9.68 -10.75
C ARG A 43 21.73 9.52 -12.04
N GLY A 44 20.65 10.29 -12.18
CA GLY A 44 19.86 10.35 -13.41
C GLY A 44 18.89 9.19 -13.62
N ILE A 45 18.83 8.20 -12.73
CA ILE A 45 17.90 7.09 -12.90
C ILE A 45 16.45 7.53 -12.65
N GLY A 46 15.55 7.05 -13.51
CA GLY A 46 14.14 7.35 -13.50
C GLY A 46 13.30 6.16 -13.05
N LYS A 47 11.99 6.28 -13.29
CA LYS A 47 11.01 5.27 -12.91
C LYS A 47 11.32 3.89 -13.50
N LYS A 48 11.70 3.83 -14.78
CA LYS A 48 11.93 2.57 -15.50
C LYS A 48 13.00 1.74 -14.81
N GLU A 49 14.11 2.37 -14.44
CA GLU A 49 15.27 1.75 -13.81
C GLU A 49 14.91 1.23 -12.41
N LEU A 50 14.08 1.96 -11.64
CA LEU A 50 13.62 1.49 -10.31
C LEU A 50 12.80 0.20 -10.40
N TYR A 51 11.94 0.07 -11.43
CA TYR A 51 11.13 -1.12 -11.63
C TYR A 51 11.97 -2.29 -12.17
N GLN A 52 12.93 -2.03 -13.06
CA GLN A 52 13.90 -3.05 -13.51
C GLN A 52 14.72 -3.59 -12.34
N TYR A 53 15.20 -2.71 -11.46
CA TYR A 53 15.92 -3.11 -10.26
C TYR A 53 15.06 -3.96 -9.32
N ASN A 54 13.77 -3.65 -9.18
CA ASN A 54 12.84 -4.51 -8.43
C ASN A 54 12.69 -5.92 -9.04
N THR A 55 12.73 -6.05 -10.38
CA THR A 55 12.76 -7.37 -11.04
C THR A 55 14.04 -8.12 -10.70
N GLN A 56 15.19 -7.44 -10.70
CA GLN A 56 16.47 -8.04 -10.29
C GLN A 56 16.42 -8.51 -8.83
N LEU A 57 15.92 -7.70 -7.90
CA LEU A 57 15.75 -8.09 -6.49
C LEU A 57 14.88 -9.36 -6.34
N ARG A 58 13.83 -9.50 -7.14
CA ARG A 58 12.97 -10.70 -7.14
C ARG A 58 13.67 -11.93 -7.72
N ALA A 59 14.64 -11.75 -8.61
CA ALA A 59 15.45 -12.85 -9.14
C ALA A 59 16.55 -13.26 -8.15
N GLU A 60 17.17 -12.29 -7.48
CA GLU A 60 18.28 -12.47 -6.56
C GLU A 60 17.85 -13.07 -5.21
N TYR A 61 16.72 -12.62 -4.65
CA TYR A 61 16.29 -13.02 -3.31
C TYR A 61 15.00 -13.85 -3.35
N SER A 62 15.09 -15.12 -2.94
CA SER A 62 13.96 -16.04 -2.86
C SER A 62 12.79 -15.49 -2.03
N PHE A 63 13.09 -14.93 -0.85
CA PHE A 63 12.07 -14.34 0.02
C PHE A 63 11.36 -13.13 -0.61
N VAL A 64 12.01 -12.41 -1.54
CA VAL A 64 11.38 -11.32 -2.30
C VAL A 64 10.52 -11.88 -3.43
N LYS A 65 10.96 -12.95 -4.08
CA LYS A 65 10.19 -13.69 -5.10
C LYS A 65 8.87 -14.22 -4.55
N GLU A 66 8.87 -14.67 -3.30
CA GLU A 66 7.69 -15.21 -2.61
C GLU A 66 6.60 -14.17 -2.35
N LEU A 67 6.98 -12.92 -2.07
CA LEU A 67 6.02 -11.83 -1.96
C LEU A 67 5.37 -11.58 -3.33
N ASN A 68 4.09 -11.19 -3.35
CA ASN A 68 3.41 -10.87 -4.61
C ASN A 68 4.14 -9.73 -5.37
N SER A 69 4.23 -9.86 -6.70
CA SER A 69 4.92 -8.88 -7.55
C SER A 69 4.33 -7.48 -7.45
N HIS A 70 3.00 -7.34 -7.32
CA HIS A 70 2.36 -6.04 -7.14
C HIS A 70 2.64 -5.44 -5.75
N ALA A 71 2.89 -6.26 -4.72
CA ALA A 71 3.31 -5.75 -3.41
C ALA A 71 4.76 -5.24 -3.42
N CYS A 72 5.64 -5.91 -4.16
CA CYS A 72 6.97 -5.38 -4.45
C CYS A 72 6.88 -4.06 -5.24
N GLN A 73 6.04 -3.99 -6.28
CA GLN A 73 5.80 -2.75 -7.04
C GLN A 73 5.24 -1.62 -6.16
N ALA A 74 4.33 -1.90 -5.23
CA ALA A 74 3.84 -0.89 -4.29
C ALA A 74 4.98 -0.30 -3.44
N SER A 75 5.99 -1.12 -3.11
CA SER A 75 7.20 -0.68 -2.40
C SER A 75 8.04 0.26 -3.28
N VAL A 76 8.17 -0.03 -4.59
CA VAL A 76 8.81 0.86 -5.58
C VAL A 76 8.05 2.18 -5.74
N GLU A 77 6.73 2.13 -5.89
CA GLU A 77 5.88 3.32 -6.02
C GLU A 77 5.99 4.26 -4.82
N ASN A 78 6.22 3.71 -3.62
CA ASN A 78 6.47 4.50 -2.43
C ASN A 78 7.80 5.26 -2.47
N VAL A 79 8.83 4.68 -3.10
CA VAL A 79 10.11 5.36 -3.35
C VAL A 79 9.93 6.42 -4.44
N GLU A 80 9.30 6.07 -5.57
CA GLU A 80 8.99 7.00 -6.67
C GLU A 80 8.24 8.23 -6.16
N ARG A 81 7.21 8.03 -5.32
CA ARG A 81 6.41 9.12 -4.72
C ARG A 81 7.26 10.01 -3.82
N ALA A 82 8.17 9.43 -3.03
CA ALA A 82 9.06 10.19 -2.15
C ALA A 82 10.05 11.04 -2.97
N ILE A 83 10.66 10.46 -4.01
CA ILE A 83 11.57 11.15 -4.93
C ILE A 83 10.84 12.29 -5.64
N LYS A 84 9.66 12.01 -6.23
CA LYS A 84 8.84 13.01 -6.91
C LYS A 84 8.46 14.16 -5.98
N ARG A 85 8.08 13.87 -4.74
CA ARG A 85 7.76 14.90 -3.74
C ARG A 85 8.98 15.76 -3.40
N PHE A 86 10.15 15.14 -3.22
CA PHE A 86 11.39 15.86 -2.94
C PHE A 86 11.71 16.86 -4.07
N PHE A 87 11.76 16.41 -5.32
CA PHE A 87 12.05 17.30 -6.44
C PHE A 87 10.96 18.35 -6.68
N ALA A 88 9.68 18.01 -6.51
CA ALA A 88 8.60 19.00 -6.59
C ALA A 88 8.76 20.10 -5.53
N ASN A 89 9.19 19.75 -4.32
CA ASN A 89 9.47 20.71 -3.25
C ASN A 89 10.72 21.57 -3.55
N CYS A 90 11.74 21.00 -4.19
CA CYS A 90 12.89 21.76 -4.67
C CYS A 90 12.47 22.77 -5.74
N LYS A 91 11.75 22.31 -6.78
CA LYS A 91 11.27 23.16 -7.89
C LYS A 91 10.37 24.31 -7.42
N SER A 92 9.53 24.06 -6.41
CA SER A 92 8.64 25.08 -5.83
C SER A 92 9.29 25.92 -4.72
N ASN A 93 10.60 25.81 -4.51
CA ASN A 93 11.35 26.57 -3.50
C ASN A 93 10.73 26.55 -2.09
N LYS A 94 10.04 25.47 -1.69
CA LYS A 94 9.35 25.41 -0.39
C LYS A 94 10.27 25.72 0.79
N PRO A 95 9.90 26.61 1.72
CA PRO A 95 10.74 26.95 2.86
C PRO A 95 11.06 25.71 3.71
N GLY A 96 12.26 25.70 4.30
CA GLY A 96 12.74 24.60 5.15
C GLY A 96 13.16 23.33 4.41
N LYS A 97 13.04 22.18 5.09
CA LYS A 97 13.53 20.88 4.59
C LYS A 97 12.64 20.38 3.44
N LYS A 98 13.23 20.20 2.26
CA LYS A 98 12.52 19.69 1.06
C LYS A 98 12.02 18.25 1.18
N GLY A 99 12.53 17.50 2.17
CA GLY A 99 12.08 16.14 2.49
C GLY A 99 12.75 15.06 1.64
N TYR A 100 14.08 15.07 1.58
CA TYR A 100 14.87 14.03 0.90
C TYR A 100 14.43 12.62 1.35
N PRO A 101 14.24 11.66 0.43
CA PRO A 101 13.81 10.31 0.79
C PRO A 101 14.77 9.63 1.77
N ARG A 102 14.22 8.99 2.81
CA ARG A 102 15.01 8.30 3.85
C ARG A 102 14.69 6.81 3.90
N PHE A 103 15.62 6.00 4.40
CA PHE A 103 15.37 4.60 4.71
C PHE A 103 14.29 4.46 5.78
N LYS A 104 13.44 3.44 5.65
CA LYS A 104 12.44 3.08 6.67
C LYS A 104 13.11 2.15 7.67
N LYS A 105 13.05 2.51 8.96
CA LYS A 105 13.49 1.67 10.08
C LYS A 105 12.37 0.76 10.61
N HIS A 106 11.15 1.29 10.64
CA HIS A 106 9.97 0.56 11.10
C HIS A 106 8.85 0.69 10.07
N THR A 107 8.44 -0.44 9.51
CA THR A 107 7.26 -0.55 8.65
C THR A 107 6.25 -1.42 9.38
N ARG A 108 4.97 -1.05 9.31
CA ARG A 108 3.87 -1.75 9.96
C ARG A 108 2.83 -2.24 8.97
N SER A 109 3.15 -2.25 7.68
CA SER A 109 2.18 -2.61 6.67
C SER A 109 2.80 -3.14 5.39
N VAL A 110 2.07 -4.03 4.73
CA VAL A 110 2.33 -4.49 3.37
C VAL A 110 1.10 -4.17 2.51
N GLU A 111 1.33 -3.61 1.33
CA GLU A 111 0.28 -3.16 0.42
C GLU A 111 0.30 -3.99 -0.86
N TYR A 112 -0.86 -4.47 -1.26
CA TYR A 112 -1.12 -5.18 -2.50
C TYR A 112 -1.98 -4.30 -3.39
N LYS A 113 -1.68 -4.24 -4.69
CA LYS A 113 -2.48 -3.47 -5.66
C LYS A 113 -3.72 -4.27 -6.07
N GLN A 114 -3.82 -4.66 -7.33
CA GLN A 114 -4.96 -5.37 -7.90
C GLN A 114 -4.80 -6.90 -7.91
N SER A 115 -3.68 -7.42 -7.41
CA SER A 115 -3.41 -8.87 -7.36
C SER A 115 -2.79 -9.26 -6.02
N GLY A 116 -2.67 -10.56 -5.77
CA GLY A 116 -2.12 -11.11 -4.52
C GLY A 116 -3.15 -11.28 -3.42
N TRP A 117 -4.42 -10.99 -3.69
CA TRP A 117 -5.53 -11.19 -2.77
C TRP A 117 -6.81 -11.56 -3.53
N LYS A 118 -7.72 -12.26 -2.86
CA LYS A 118 -9.08 -12.56 -3.34
C LYS A 118 -10.05 -12.41 -2.18
N LEU A 119 -11.07 -11.58 -2.38
CA LEU A 119 -12.15 -11.41 -1.41
C LEU A 119 -13.16 -12.54 -1.57
N HIS A 120 -13.56 -13.17 -0.47
CA HIS A 120 -14.61 -14.19 -0.47
C HIS A 120 -15.95 -13.58 -0.95
N PRO A 121 -16.87 -14.33 -1.60
CA PRO A 121 -18.16 -13.78 -2.04
C PRO A 121 -18.97 -13.10 -0.93
N THR A 122 -18.93 -13.66 0.28
CA THR A 122 -19.56 -13.05 1.46
C THR A 122 -18.82 -11.83 1.99
N LYS A 123 -17.65 -11.47 1.46
CA LYS A 123 -16.76 -10.35 1.87
C LYS A 123 -16.37 -10.32 3.36
N ARG A 124 -16.62 -11.40 4.10
CA ARG A 124 -16.21 -11.58 5.50
C ARG A 124 -14.82 -12.21 5.65
N ARG A 125 -14.24 -12.67 4.55
CA ARG A 125 -12.94 -13.33 4.50
C ARG A 125 -12.16 -12.85 3.29
N ILE A 126 -10.85 -12.77 3.43
CA ILE A 126 -9.93 -12.42 2.35
C ILE A 126 -8.79 -13.43 2.33
N ASN A 127 -8.47 -13.95 1.15
CA ASN A 127 -7.36 -14.87 0.96
C ASN A 127 -6.19 -14.15 0.28
N PHE A 128 -5.02 -14.19 0.91
CA PHE A 128 -3.77 -13.69 0.33
C PHE A 128 -3.06 -14.82 -0.40
N LEU A 129 -2.75 -14.60 -1.67
CA LEU A 129 -2.36 -15.62 -2.65
C LEU A 129 -0.87 -15.59 -3.00
N ASP A 130 -0.06 -14.92 -2.19
CA ASP A 130 1.38 -14.95 -2.34
C ASP A 130 1.97 -16.22 -1.71
N LYS A 131 3.29 -16.40 -1.86
CA LYS A 131 4.00 -17.55 -1.29
C LYS A 131 4.50 -17.27 0.13
N LYS A 132 3.98 -16.24 0.80
CA LYS A 132 4.30 -15.95 2.21
C LYS A 132 3.45 -16.74 3.19
N SER A 133 2.51 -17.55 2.71
CA SER A 133 1.69 -18.43 3.56
C SER A 133 0.79 -17.68 4.55
N ILE A 134 0.36 -16.46 4.19
CA ILE A 134 -0.65 -15.71 4.96
C ILE A 134 -2.01 -16.41 4.87
N GLY A 135 -2.41 -16.81 3.67
CA GLY A 135 -3.67 -17.53 3.42
C GLY A 135 -4.92 -16.71 3.73
N GLU A 136 -5.97 -17.39 4.18
CA GLU A 136 -7.27 -16.78 4.46
C GLU A 136 -7.33 -16.14 5.85
N LEU A 137 -7.80 -14.89 5.90
CA LEU A 137 -8.08 -14.14 7.12
C LEU A 137 -9.57 -13.85 7.24
N LYS A 138 -10.14 -14.06 8.44
CA LYS A 138 -11.49 -13.59 8.77
C LYS A 138 -11.45 -12.12 9.14
N LEU A 139 -12.39 -11.34 8.61
CA LEU A 139 -12.54 -9.91 8.84
C LEU A 139 -13.63 -9.65 9.89
N LEU A 140 -13.34 -8.82 10.87
CA LEU A 140 -14.26 -8.34 11.90
C LEU A 140 -14.52 -6.84 11.67
N GLY A 141 -15.79 -6.43 11.78
CA GLY A 141 -16.19 -5.03 11.63
C GLY A 141 -17.59 -4.88 11.06
N LYS A 142 -18.01 -3.63 10.84
CA LYS A 142 -19.26 -3.28 10.15
C LYS A 142 -19.15 -3.64 8.67
N TRP A 143 -20.24 -4.13 8.08
CA TRP A 143 -20.22 -4.80 6.78
C TRP A 143 -20.26 -3.86 5.56
N ASP A 144 -19.67 -2.67 5.68
CA ASP A 144 -19.75 -1.62 4.64
C ASP A 144 -19.12 -2.06 3.31
N ILE A 145 -18.16 -2.98 3.33
CA ILE A 145 -17.54 -3.53 2.12
C ILE A 145 -18.52 -4.37 1.28
N HIS A 146 -19.64 -4.84 1.87
CA HIS A 146 -20.65 -5.63 1.17
C HIS A 146 -21.31 -4.88 0.04
N THR A 147 -21.50 -3.57 0.17
CA THR A 147 -22.14 -2.72 -0.85
C THR A 147 -21.17 -2.28 -1.94
N ILE A 148 -19.87 -2.48 -1.74
CA ILE A 148 -18.83 -1.98 -2.65
C ILE A 148 -18.49 -3.01 -3.72
N ASP A 149 -18.57 -2.60 -4.99
CA ASP A 149 -18.03 -3.39 -6.11
C ASP A 149 -16.51 -3.59 -5.93
N ILE A 150 -16.06 -4.83 -6.02
CA ILE A 150 -14.65 -5.22 -5.95
C ILE A 150 -13.80 -4.43 -6.96
N LYS A 151 -14.36 -4.06 -8.13
CA LYS A 151 -13.68 -3.25 -9.16
C LYS A 151 -13.27 -1.86 -8.65
N LEU A 152 -13.94 -1.34 -7.62
CA LEU A 152 -13.63 -0.06 -6.99
C LEU A 152 -12.47 -0.17 -5.99
N ILE A 153 -12.17 -1.37 -5.48
CA ILE A 153 -11.01 -1.62 -4.61
C ILE A 153 -9.74 -1.54 -5.45
N LYS A 154 -8.89 -0.55 -5.17
CA LYS A 154 -7.64 -0.34 -5.91
C LYS A 154 -6.43 -0.94 -5.22
N ARG A 155 -6.48 -1.02 -3.88
CA ARG A 155 -5.40 -1.59 -3.06
C ARG A 155 -5.98 -2.25 -1.82
N VAL A 156 -5.29 -3.27 -1.35
CA VAL A 156 -5.52 -3.92 -0.07
C VAL A 156 -4.23 -3.85 0.73
N ARG A 157 -4.30 -3.48 1.99
CA ARG A 157 -3.13 -3.39 2.86
C ARG A 157 -3.37 -4.14 4.15
N ILE A 158 -2.41 -4.96 4.55
CA ILE A 158 -2.37 -5.51 5.91
C ILE A 158 -1.57 -4.53 6.78
N VAL A 159 -2.11 -4.15 7.93
CA VAL A 159 -1.51 -3.21 8.89
C VAL A 159 -1.39 -3.85 10.26
N ARG A 160 -0.20 -3.81 10.85
CA ARG A 160 0.09 -4.20 12.23
C ARG A 160 -0.19 -3.03 13.16
N ARG A 161 -1.14 -3.20 14.09
CA ARG A 161 -1.42 -2.30 15.21
C ARG A 161 -0.99 -2.94 16.53
N ALA A 162 -1.16 -2.21 17.63
CA ALA A 162 -0.79 -2.71 18.96
C ALA A 162 -1.66 -3.90 19.40
N ASP A 163 -2.93 -3.91 19.00
CA ASP A 163 -3.96 -4.87 19.41
C ASP A 163 -4.25 -5.96 18.35
N GLY A 164 -3.40 -6.08 17.33
CA GLY A 164 -3.50 -7.09 16.28
C GLY A 164 -3.27 -6.56 14.88
N TYR A 165 -3.83 -7.28 13.90
CA TYR A 165 -3.69 -6.96 12.48
C TYR A 165 -5.01 -6.49 11.89
N TYR A 166 -4.91 -5.63 10.88
CA TYR A 166 -6.04 -5.02 10.21
C TYR A 166 -5.86 -5.11 8.70
N VAL A 167 -6.96 -5.28 7.97
CA VAL A 167 -6.99 -5.20 6.51
C VAL A 167 -7.68 -3.91 6.12
N GLN A 168 -6.95 -3.05 5.41
CA GLN A 168 -7.44 -1.81 4.83
C GLN A 168 -7.75 -2.03 3.34
N PHE A 169 -8.94 -1.61 2.91
CA PHE A 169 -9.36 -1.56 1.52
C PHE A 169 -9.37 -0.12 1.05
N CYS A 170 -8.50 0.22 0.10
CA CYS A 170 -8.48 1.54 -0.52
C CYS A 170 -9.44 1.54 -1.71
N VAL A 171 -10.59 2.17 -1.54
CA VAL A 171 -11.69 2.22 -2.51
C VAL A 171 -11.66 3.54 -3.27
N LYS A 172 -11.77 3.46 -4.59
CA LYS A 172 -12.00 4.63 -5.45
C LYS A 172 -13.45 5.09 -5.25
N VAL A 173 -13.63 6.31 -4.76
CA VAL A 173 -14.94 6.95 -4.66
C VAL A 173 -15.13 7.88 -5.86
N ALA A 174 -16.32 7.88 -6.47
CA ALA A 174 -16.68 8.90 -7.44
C ALA A 174 -16.79 10.26 -6.73
N HIS A 175 -16.42 11.36 -7.39
CA HIS A 175 -16.78 12.67 -6.86
C HIS A 175 -18.31 12.73 -6.76
N ALA A 176 -18.86 13.08 -5.60
CA ALA A 176 -20.12 13.78 -5.62
C ALA A 176 -19.86 15.07 -6.41
N LEU A 177 -20.65 15.32 -7.45
CA LEU A 177 -20.70 16.65 -8.05
C LEU A 177 -20.92 17.64 -6.90
N GLU A 178 -20.22 18.78 -6.92
CA GLU A 178 -20.57 19.87 -6.01
C GLU A 178 -22.08 20.09 -6.13
N ALA A 179 -22.78 20.09 -5.00
CA ALA A 179 -24.20 20.41 -5.01
C ALA A 179 -24.35 21.75 -5.74
N PRO A 180 -25.35 21.91 -6.63
CA PRO A 180 -25.57 23.19 -7.28
C PRO A 180 -25.63 24.28 -6.20
N PRO A 181 -25.02 25.45 -6.44
CA PRO A 181 -25.09 26.56 -5.50
C PRO A 181 -26.56 26.78 -5.15
N THR A 182 -26.88 26.63 -3.88
CA THR A 182 -28.23 26.87 -3.38
C THR A 182 -28.25 28.33 -2.97
N ASP A 183 -29.16 29.12 -3.55
CA ASP A 183 -29.34 30.55 -3.18
C ASP A 183 -29.89 30.75 -1.75
N ALA A 184 -29.96 29.68 -0.95
CA ALA A 184 -30.33 29.74 0.44
C ALA A 184 -29.17 30.33 1.25
N GLN A 185 -29.26 31.62 1.59
CA GLN A 185 -28.44 32.21 2.64
C GLN A 185 -28.72 31.48 3.96
N VAL A 186 -27.75 30.69 4.42
CA VAL A 186 -27.71 30.18 5.79
C VAL A 186 -26.83 31.14 6.59
N GLY A 187 -27.45 31.98 7.41
CA GLY A 187 -26.76 32.84 8.37
C GLY A 187 -26.09 32.02 9.48
N ILE A 188 -24.94 32.49 9.94
CA ILE A 188 -24.22 31.95 11.10
C ILE A 188 -24.77 32.57 12.38
#